data_AF-A0AAU6EWX4-F1
#
_entry.id   AF-A0AAU6EWX4-F1
#
_cell.length_a   1.000
_cell.length_b   1.000
_cell.length_c   1.000
_cell.angle_alpha   90.00
_cell.angle_beta   90.00
_cell.angle_gamma   90.00
#
_symmetry.space_group_name_H-M   'P 1'
#
loop_
_entity.id
_entity.type
_entity.pdbx_description
1 polymer ?
#
loop_
_entity_poly.entity_id
_entity_poly.type
_entity_poly.pdbx_seq_one_letter_code
_entity_poly.pdbx_strand_id
1 'polypeptide(L)'
;MKPEWVRREPPLAPAAVAACGEVADTLVAAVRGALAEGRGARLRAVRDAEWVVVLAGEAGGTDLPWVDGAIWLGEDSGVFVPTHLAVRPGAALVAGAARRYVPDGHGLIVMLAEPGLLLSSPVPVRPVTEAELS
;
A
#
# COMPACT_ATOMS: atom_id res chain seq x y z
N MET A 1 -6.37 -17.50 -15.98
CA MET A 1 -6.09 -18.06 -14.64
C MET A 1 -6.46 -17.00 -13.62
N LYS A 2 -7.35 -17.30 -12.67
CA LYS A 2 -7.68 -16.37 -11.58
C LYS A 2 -6.64 -16.56 -10.46
N PRO A 3 -6.05 -15.49 -9.90
CA PRO A 3 -5.18 -15.62 -8.75
C PRO A 3 -5.96 -16.15 -7.55
N GLU A 4 -5.32 -17.03 -6.79
CA GLU A 4 -5.84 -17.53 -5.52
C GLU A 4 -5.03 -16.92 -4.37
N TRP A 5 -5.73 -16.46 -3.35
CA TRP A 5 -5.12 -15.97 -2.11
C TRP A 5 -5.07 -17.09 -1.09
N VAL A 6 -3.89 -17.34 -0.56
CA VAL A 6 -3.66 -18.31 0.52
C VAL A 6 -3.03 -17.61 1.71
N ARG A 7 -3.26 -18.12 2.92
CA ARG A 7 -2.57 -17.63 4.11
C ARG A 7 -1.06 -17.78 3.93
N ARG A 8 -0.33 -16.73 4.30
CA ARG A 8 1.14 -16.70 4.35
C ARG A 8 1.62 -16.89 5.80
N GLU A 9 2.63 -17.72 5.97
CA GLU A 9 3.34 -17.94 7.24
C GLU A 9 4.82 -18.22 6.92
N PRO A 10 5.78 -17.41 7.39
CA PRO A 10 5.61 -16.19 8.18
C PRO A 10 5.01 -15.02 7.37
N PRO A 11 4.32 -14.05 8.00
CA PRO A 11 3.84 -12.85 7.31
C PRO A 11 5.00 -12.00 6.76
N LEU A 12 4.72 -11.19 5.74
CA LEU A 12 5.67 -10.20 5.25
C LEU A 12 5.93 -9.12 6.30
N ALA A 13 7.15 -8.58 6.27
CA ALA A 13 7.45 -7.33 6.94
C ALA A 13 6.57 -6.20 6.36
N PRO A 14 5.88 -5.42 7.19
CA PRO A 14 5.16 -4.25 6.74
C PRO A 14 6.06 -3.23 6.06
N ALA A 15 5.62 -2.76 4.90
CA ALA A 15 6.30 -1.71 4.14
C ALA A 15 5.32 -0.60 3.71
N ALA A 16 4.01 -0.86 3.77
CA ALA A 16 2.98 0.12 3.50
C ALA A 16 1.68 -0.22 4.24
N VAL A 17 0.78 0.75 4.29
CA VAL A 17 -0.62 0.58 4.69
C VAL A 17 -1.54 1.21 3.65
N ALA A 18 -2.62 0.54 3.30
CA ALA A 18 -3.62 1.03 2.37
C ALA A 18 -5.00 1.08 3.01
N ALA A 19 -5.83 1.99 2.53
CA ALA A 19 -7.24 2.03 2.90
C ALA A 19 -8.09 2.48 1.71
N CYS A 20 -9.38 2.14 1.75
CA CYS A 20 -10.37 2.47 0.73
C CYS A 20 -11.62 3.04 1.40
N GLY A 21 -12.39 3.86 0.67
CA GLY A 21 -13.63 4.46 1.18
C GLY A 21 -13.40 5.29 2.44
N GLU A 22 -14.32 5.21 3.41
CA GLU A 22 -14.28 6.01 4.65
C GLU A 22 -13.01 5.76 5.51
N VAL A 23 -12.42 4.56 5.41
CA VAL A 23 -11.16 4.25 6.11
C VAL A 23 -9.99 5.04 5.50
N ALA A 24 -10.06 5.39 4.21
CA ALA A 24 -9.04 6.22 3.57
C ALA A 24 -8.95 7.61 4.20
N ASP A 25 -10.08 8.24 4.49
CA ASP A 25 -10.09 9.55 5.17
C ASP A 25 -9.56 9.46 6.61
N THR A 26 -9.90 8.38 7.32
CA THR A 26 -9.36 8.11 8.66
C THR A 26 -7.83 7.92 8.63
N LEU A 27 -7.33 7.17 7.64
CA LEU A 27 -5.90 6.98 7.42
C LEU A 27 -5.20 8.29 7.06
N VAL A 28 -5.80 9.12 6.21
CA VAL A 28 -5.28 10.46 5.89
C VAL A 28 -5.18 11.33 7.15
N ALA A 29 -6.21 11.35 7.99
CA ALA A 29 -6.19 12.08 9.25
C ALA A 29 -5.07 11.60 10.19
N ALA A 30 -4.85 10.28 10.28
CA ALA A 30 -3.76 9.71 11.06
C ALA A 30 -2.37 10.08 10.52
N VAL A 31 -2.18 10.11 9.20
CA VAL A 31 -0.94 10.60 8.58
C VAL A 31 -0.71 12.07 8.90
N ARG A 32 -1.74 12.92 8.81
CA ARG A 32 -1.64 14.35 9.19
C ARG A 32 -1.23 14.51 10.65
N GLY A 33 -1.82 13.73 11.56
CA GLY A 33 -1.41 13.71 12.98
C GLY A 33 0.06 13.31 13.15
N ALA A 34 0.51 12.25 12.47
CA ALA A 34 1.90 11.82 12.50
C ALA A 34 2.87 12.89 11.95
N LEU A 35 2.49 13.62 10.90
CA LEU A 35 3.27 14.74 10.36
C LEU A 35 3.38 15.90 11.35
N ALA A 36 2.27 16.29 11.98
CA ALA A 36 2.24 17.37 12.97
C ALA A 36 3.12 17.06 14.20
N GLU A 37 3.22 15.78 14.56
CA GLU A 37 4.10 15.31 15.64
C GLU A 37 5.55 15.04 15.21
N GLY A 38 5.90 15.26 13.94
CA GLY A 38 7.24 15.02 13.39
C GLY A 38 7.61 13.54 13.20
N ARG A 39 6.73 12.61 13.56
CA ARG A 39 6.92 11.15 13.39
C ARG A 39 6.72 10.70 11.94
N GLY A 40 5.98 11.47 11.14
CA GLY A 40 5.65 11.18 9.74
C GLY A 40 6.64 11.70 8.71
N ALA A 41 7.78 12.28 9.11
CA ALA A 41 8.67 13.06 8.22
C ALA A 41 9.25 12.27 7.03
N ARG A 42 9.23 10.93 7.09
CA ARG A 42 9.72 10.04 6.02
C ARG A 42 8.60 9.27 5.32
N LEU A 43 7.36 9.42 5.77
CA LEU A 43 6.22 8.78 5.12
C LEU A 43 6.09 9.32 3.72
N ARG A 44 5.76 8.45 2.78
CA ARG A 44 5.44 8.80 1.41
C ARG A 44 4.03 8.29 1.18
N ALA A 45 3.20 9.03 0.47
CA ALA A 45 1.84 8.57 0.22
C ALA A 45 1.41 8.91 -1.18
N VAL A 46 0.45 8.14 -1.67
CA VAL A 46 -0.38 8.57 -2.78
C VAL A 46 -1.84 8.40 -2.38
N ARG A 47 -2.64 9.38 -2.79
CA ARG A 47 -4.06 9.45 -2.55
C ARG A 47 -4.77 9.59 -3.90
N ASP A 48 -5.85 8.86 -4.04
CA ASP A 48 -6.86 9.03 -5.08
C ASP A 48 -8.20 9.37 -4.40
N ALA A 49 -9.27 9.57 -5.17
CA ALA A 49 -10.59 9.85 -4.63
C ALA A 49 -11.10 8.71 -3.73
N GLU A 50 -10.80 7.45 -4.06
CA GLU A 50 -11.39 6.27 -3.41
C GLU A 50 -10.44 5.51 -2.48
N TRP A 51 -9.14 5.80 -2.53
CA TRP A 51 -8.12 5.03 -1.81
C TRP A 51 -6.89 5.86 -1.47
N VAL A 52 -6.15 5.40 -0.46
CA VAL A 52 -4.84 5.95 -0.08
C VAL A 52 -3.88 4.81 0.21
N VAL A 53 -2.61 4.98 -0.20
CA VAL A 53 -1.50 4.10 0.15
C VAL A 53 -0.41 4.93 0.78
N VAL A 54 0.01 4.53 1.98
CA VAL A 54 1.10 5.16 2.73
C VAL A 54 2.26 4.18 2.80
N LEU A 55 3.40 4.57 2.26
CA LEU A 55 4.64 3.82 2.28
C LEU A 55 5.50 4.27 3.47
N ALA A 56 6.14 3.30 4.12
CA ALA A 56 7.12 3.58 5.15
C ALA A 56 8.36 4.28 4.55
N GLY A 57 9.06 5.03 5.41
CA GLY A 57 10.35 5.63 5.05
C GLY A 57 11.45 4.57 4.85
N GLU A 58 11.37 3.48 5.61
CA GLU A 58 12.27 2.33 5.56
C GLU A 58 11.46 1.03 5.63
N ALA A 59 11.97 -0.05 5.01
CA ALA A 59 11.29 -1.34 5.05
C ALA A 59 11.27 -1.90 6.49
N GLY A 60 10.10 -2.33 6.97
CA GLY A 60 9.92 -2.71 8.38
C GLY A 60 9.78 -1.51 9.34
N GLY A 61 9.68 -0.29 8.81
CA GLY A 61 9.58 0.93 9.61
C GLY A 61 8.33 0.98 10.49
N THR A 62 8.52 1.45 11.72
CA THR A 62 7.47 1.62 12.75
C THR A 62 6.62 2.87 12.56
N ASP A 63 6.89 3.62 11.48
CA ASP A 63 6.37 4.98 11.27
C ASP A 63 4.95 4.97 10.67
N LEU A 64 4.49 3.80 10.22
CA LEU A 64 3.18 3.63 9.61
C LEU A 64 2.07 3.84 10.65
N PRO A 65 1.10 4.74 10.39
CA PRO A 65 0.01 4.98 11.32
C PRO A 65 -0.91 3.75 11.41
N TRP A 66 -1.33 3.43 12.64
CA TRP A 66 -2.33 2.41 12.89
C TRP A 66 -3.73 2.98 12.70
N VAL A 67 -4.53 2.33 11.85
CA VAL A 67 -5.96 2.61 11.66
C VAL A 67 -6.71 1.31 11.50
N ASP A 68 -7.83 1.17 12.21
CA ASP A 68 -8.68 -0.01 12.12
C ASP A 68 -9.34 -0.09 10.74
N GLY A 69 -9.35 -1.30 10.17
CA GLY A 69 -9.82 -1.53 8.79
C GLY A 69 -8.80 -1.21 7.71
N ALA A 70 -7.64 -0.63 8.05
CA ALA A 70 -6.56 -0.44 7.08
C ALA A 70 -5.84 -1.77 6.78
N ILE A 71 -5.37 -1.91 5.56
CA ILE A 71 -4.74 -3.13 5.04
C ILE A 71 -3.23 -2.94 5.09
N TRP A 72 -2.57 -3.71 5.96
CA TRP A 72 -1.12 -3.74 6.06
C TRP A 72 -0.51 -4.51 4.89
N LEU A 73 0.45 -3.90 4.22
CA LEU A 73 1.04 -4.39 2.99
C LEU A 73 2.54 -4.66 3.16
N GLY A 74 3.00 -5.74 2.55
CA GLY A 74 4.42 -6.03 2.35
C GLY A 74 4.74 -6.09 0.85
N GLU A 75 5.98 -5.84 0.50
CA GLU A 75 6.47 -5.98 -0.87
C GLU A 75 6.81 -7.45 -1.16
N ASP A 76 6.33 -7.94 -2.29
CA ASP A 76 6.64 -9.28 -2.79
C ASP A 76 6.81 -9.22 -4.31
N SER A 77 8.05 -9.39 -4.77
CA SER A 77 8.38 -9.46 -6.19
C SER A 77 7.97 -8.20 -6.98
N GLY A 78 8.08 -7.02 -6.36
CA GLY A 78 7.76 -5.72 -6.95
C GLY A 78 6.28 -5.35 -6.96
N VAL A 79 5.44 -6.03 -6.18
CA VAL A 79 4.05 -5.64 -5.91
C VAL A 79 3.80 -5.63 -4.40
N PHE A 80 2.91 -4.77 -3.95
CA PHE A 80 2.46 -4.74 -2.56
C PHE A 80 1.23 -5.62 -2.39
N VAL A 81 1.24 -6.49 -1.40
CA VAL A 81 0.16 -7.42 -1.07
C VAL A 81 -0.09 -7.43 0.44
N PRO A 82 -1.30 -7.82 0.91
CA PRO A 82 -1.55 -7.97 2.34
C PRO A 82 -0.49 -8.85 3.01
N THR A 83 0.07 -8.39 4.12
CA THR A 83 1.23 -9.04 4.76
C THR A 83 0.99 -10.50 5.14
N HIS A 84 -0.26 -10.86 5.44
CA HIS A 84 -0.68 -12.19 5.90
C HIS A 84 -1.18 -13.10 4.76
N LEU A 85 -1.14 -12.64 3.50
CA LEU A 85 -1.59 -13.41 2.33
C LEU A 85 -0.45 -13.61 1.32
N ALA A 86 -0.53 -14.69 0.56
CA ALA A 86 0.27 -14.94 -0.63
C ALA A 86 -0.65 -15.19 -1.82
N VAL A 87 -0.20 -14.82 -3.01
CA VAL A 87 -0.95 -15.07 -4.26
C VAL A 87 -0.35 -16.24 -5.04
N ARG A 88 -1.19 -17.14 -5.56
CA ARG A 88 -0.83 -18.27 -6.43
C ARG A 88 -1.21 -17.97 -7.90
N PRO A 89 -0.42 -18.40 -8.91
CA PRO A 89 0.71 -19.33 -8.85
C PRO A 89 2.02 -18.73 -8.28
N GLY A 90 2.10 -17.43 -8.03
CA GLY A 90 3.21 -16.77 -7.33
C GLY A 90 3.19 -15.27 -7.59
N ALA A 91 3.65 -14.46 -6.63
CA ALA A 91 3.60 -13.01 -6.74
C ALA A 91 4.33 -12.47 -7.98
N ALA A 92 5.51 -12.99 -8.32
CA ALA A 92 6.24 -12.58 -9.52
C ALA A 92 5.45 -12.80 -10.84
N LEU A 93 4.75 -13.94 -10.97
CA LEU A 93 3.94 -14.24 -12.15
C LEU A 93 2.72 -13.33 -12.23
N VAL A 94 2.06 -13.12 -11.09
CA VAL A 94 0.88 -12.26 -11.00
C VAL A 94 1.27 -10.79 -11.22
N ALA A 95 2.40 -10.34 -10.67
CA ALA A 95 2.98 -9.02 -10.90
C ALA A 95 3.28 -8.78 -12.38
N GLY A 96 3.90 -9.75 -13.06
CA GLY A 96 4.15 -9.68 -14.49
C GLY A 96 2.87 -9.56 -15.32
N ALA A 97 1.78 -10.20 -14.89
CA ALA A 97 0.48 -10.06 -15.52
C ALA A 97 -0.18 -8.70 -15.19
N ALA A 98 -0.14 -8.27 -13.93
CA ALA A 98 -0.71 -7.00 -13.46
C ALA A 98 -0.09 -5.80 -14.17
N ARG A 99 1.23 -5.83 -14.41
CA ARG A 99 1.96 -4.80 -15.15
C ARG A 99 1.45 -4.54 -16.57
N ARG A 100 0.71 -5.48 -17.16
CA ARG A 100 0.08 -5.29 -18.49
C ARG A 100 -1.19 -4.45 -18.45
N TYR A 101 -1.74 -4.22 -17.25
CA TYR A 101 -2.98 -3.48 -17.01
C TYR A 101 -2.75 -2.13 -16.34
N VAL A 102 -1.52 -1.83 -15.90
CA VAL A 102 -1.16 -0.55 -15.30
C VAL A 102 -0.66 0.41 -16.37
N PRO A 103 -0.97 1.72 -16.29
CA PRO A 103 -0.41 2.72 -17.19
C PRO A 103 1.12 2.79 -17.12
N ASP A 104 1.74 3.25 -18.21
CA ASP A 104 3.18 3.52 -18.23
C ASP A 104 3.56 4.54 -17.14
N GLY A 105 4.69 4.29 -16.47
CA GLY A 105 5.15 5.12 -15.34
C GLY A 105 4.53 4.78 -13.98
N HIS A 106 3.53 3.90 -13.92
CA HIS A 106 2.98 3.42 -12.65
C HIS A 106 3.85 2.31 -12.06
N GLY A 107 4.79 2.69 -11.19
CA GLY A 107 5.69 1.76 -10.51
C GLY A 107 5.18 1.25 -9.16
N LEU A 108 4.21 1.92 -8.53
CA LEU A 108 3.54 1.44 -7.33
C LEU A 108 2.35 0.59 -7.77
N ILE A 109 2.38 -0.69 -7.43
CA ILE A 109 1.32 -1.65 -7.75
C ILE A 109 0.91 -2.34 -6.45
N VAL A 110 -0.38 -2.25 -6.11
CA VAL A 110 -0.95 -2.88 -4.92
C VAL A 110 -2.05 -3.84 -5.34
N MET A 111 -2.05 -5.05 -4.78
CA MET A 111 -3.09 -6.03 -5.00
C MET A 111 -3.81 -6.35 -3.70
N LEU A 112 -5.11 -6.14 -3.67
CA LEU A 112 -5.96 -6.39 -2.50
C LEU A 112 -6.84 -7.62 -2.75
N ALA A 113 -6.89 -8.53 -1.78
CA ALA A 113 -7.72 -9.73 -1.88
C ALA A 113 -9.21 -9.39 -1.81
N GLU A 114 -9.58 -8.49 -0.91
CA GLU A 114 -10.92 -7.96 -0.73
C GLU A 114 -10.82 -6.43 -0.66
N PRO A 115 -11.54 -5.68 -1.52
CA PRO A 115 -12.60 -6.13 -2.44
C PRO A 115 -12.10 -6.67 -3.81
N GLY A 116 -10.84 -7.10 -3.92
CA GLY A 116 -10.32 -7.68 -5.18
C GLY A 116 -9.82 -6.61 -6.16
N LEU A 117 -9.01 -5.66 -5.66
CA LEU A 117 -8.57 -4.49 -6.42
C LEU A 117 -7.10 -4.60 -6.84
N LEU A 118 -6.81 -3.98 -7.99
CA LEU A 118 -5.46 -3.65 -8.44
C LEU A 118 -5.33 -2.13 -8.42
N LEU A 119 -4.58 -1.60 -7.46
CA LEU A 119 -4.28 -0.17 -7.38
C LEU A 119 -2.94 0.09 -8.07
N SER A 120 -2.85 1.21 -8.78
CA SER A 120 -1.59 1.60 -9.41
C SER A 120 -1.38 3.11 -9.39
N SER A 121 -0.12 3.52 -9.25
CA SER A 121 0.28 4.92 -9.25
C SER A 121 1.76 5.04 -9.61
N PRO A 122 2.25 6.22 -10.06
CA PRO A 122 3.65 6.56 -9.92
C PRO A 122 4.14 6.35 -8.47
N VAL A 123 5.38 5.91 -8.30
CA VAL A 123 5.95 5.72 -6.95
C VAL A 123 6.22 7.09 -6.35
N PRO A 124 5.66 7.42 -5.16
CA PRO A 124 6.03 8.66 -4.49
C PRO A 124 7.49 8.55 -4.04
N VAL A 125 8.34 9.43 -4.59
CA VAL A 125 9.79 9.46 -4.30
C VAL A 125 10.18 10.43 -3.20
N ARG A 126 9.27 11.35 -2.84
CA ARG A 126 9.47 12.37 -1.81
C ARG A 126 8.51 12.15 -0.64
N PRO A 127 8.89 12.55 0.58
CA PRO A 127 7.98 12.53 1.71
C PRO A 127 6.69 13.27 1.43
N VAL A 128 5.59 12.75 1.96
CA VAL A 128 4.26 13.32 1.84
C VAL A 128 4.17 14.62 2.61
N THR A 129 3.52 15.60 2.01
CA THR A 129 3.14 16.87 2.62
C THR A 129 1.63 16.93 2.84
N GLU A 130 1.18 17.82 3.73
CA GLU A 130 -0.26 17.97 4.01
C GLU A 130 -1.09 18.36 2.77
N ALA A 131 -0.49 19.11 1.83
CA ALA A 131 -1.12 19.51 0.58
C ALA A 131 -1.44 18.32 -0.33
N GLU A 132 -0.61 17.26 -0.30
CA GLU A 132 -0.82 16.04 -1.10
C GLU A 132 -1.86 15.08 -0.50
N LEU A 133 -2.30 15.38 0.72
CA LEU A 133 -3.34 14.64 1.43
C LEU A 133 -4.70 15.34 1.35
N SER A 134 -4.78 16.52 0.73
CA SER A 134 -6.02 17.29 0.57
C SER A 134 -6.82 16.79 -0.62
#